data_AF-A0A1Q6RQH8-F1
#
_entry.id   AF-A0A1Q6RQH8-F1
#
_cell.length_a   1.000
_cell.length_b   1.000
_cell.length_c   1.000
_cell.angle_alpha   90.00
_cell.angle_beta   90.00
_cell.angle_gamma   90.00
#
_symmetry.space_group_name_H-M   'P 1'
#
loop_
_entity.id
_entity.type
_entity.pdbx_description
1 polymer ?
#
loop_
_entity_poly.entity_id
_entity_poly.type
_entity_poly.pdbx_seq_one_letter_code
_entity_poly.pdbx_strand_id
1 'polypeptide(L)' 'MLLEELAEDLVSATSGLLDGRIINIMNPDGIIIASTQPERIGTFHKGARDAAPGRATTCRCG' A
#
# COMPACT_ATOMS: atom_id res chain seq x y z
N MET A 1 11.95 6.21 -8.04
CA MET A 1 12.81 7.14 -7.29
C MET A 1 12.01 8.23 -6.59
N LEU A 2 11.59 9.35 -7.20
CA LEU A 2 10.87 10.42 -6.46
C LEU A 2 9.59 9.96 -5.74
N LEU A 3 8.82 9.06 -6.36
CA LEU A 3 7.56 8.57 -5.80
C LEU A 3 7.74 7.56 -4.65
N GLU A 4 8.86 6.82 -4.66
CA GLU A 4 9.16 5.82 -3.62
C GLU A 4 9.69 6.52 -2.36
N GLU A 5 10.59 7.49 -2.54
CA GLU A 5 11.14 8.32 -1.46
C GLU A 5 10.02 9.08 -0.73
N LEU A 6 9.10 9.72 -1.47
CA LEU A 6 7.93 10.38 -0.88
C LEU A 6 7.01 9.40 -0.13
N ALA A 7 6.86 8.17 -0.64
CA ALA A 7 6.04 7.15 0.00
C ALA A 7 6.66 6.68 1.33
N GLU A 8 7.98 6.51 1.37
CA GLU A 8 8.72 6.17 2.58
C GLU A 8 8.66 7.30 3.61
N ASP A 9 8.85 8.55 3.19
CA ASP A 9 8.72 9.72 4.05
C ASP A 9 7.34 9.82 4.70
N LEU A 10 6.28 9.57 3.92
CA LEU A 10 4.91 9.58 4.43
C LEU A 10 4.68 8.47 5.47
N VAL A 11 5.15 7.26 5.19
CA VAL A 11 5.07 6.13 6.12
C VAL A 11 5.82 6.45 7.43
N SER A 12 7.02 7.02 7.32
CA SER A 12 7.84 7.42 8.46
C SER A 12 7.13 8.47 9.30
N ALA A 13 6.67 9.56 8.67
CA ALA A 13 6.01 10.67 9.35
C ALA A 13 4.68 10.28 10.03
N THR A 14 3.96 9.31 9.47
CA THR A 14 2.67 8.87 10.01
C THR A 14 2.75 7.70 10.98
N SER A 15 3.86 6.96 11.02
CA SER A 15 4.05 5.78 11.88
C SER A 15 3.78 6.08 13.37
N GLY A 16 4.27 7.22 13.87
CA GLY A 16 4.07 7.67 15.24
C GLY A 16 2.65 8.15 15.56
N LEU A 17 1.86 8.51 14.55
CA LEU A 17 0.47 8.95 14.72
C LEU A 17 -0.51 7.78 14.80
N LEU A 18 -0.12 6.61 14.28
CA LEU A 18 -1.00 5.44 14.15
C LEU A 18 -0.66 4.34 15.17
N ASP A 19 -0.05 4.68 16.30
CA ASP A 19 0.26 3.77 17.42
C ASP A 19 0.93 2.46 16.97
N GLY A 20 1.89 2.55 16.04
CA GLY A 20 2.62 1.38 15.55
C GLY A 20 1.82 0.44 14.66
N ARG A 21 0.66 0.88 14.13
CA ARG A 21 -0.05 0.12 13.10
C ARG A 21 0.80 -0.01 11.83
N ILE A 22 0.56 -1.09 11.11
CA ILE A 22 1.21 -1.34 9.83
C ILE A 22 0.62 -0.41 8.77
N ILE A 23 1.45 0.45 8.21
CA ILE A 23 1.10 1.32 7.09
C ILE A 23 1.75 0.74 5.84
N ASN A 24 1.01 0.68 4.74
CA ASN A 24 1.54 0.27 3.44
C ASN A 24 1.06 1.25 2.39
N ILE A 25 1.96 1.63 1.50
CA ILE A 25 1.62 2.33 0.27
C ILE A 25 1.87 1.34 -0.86
N MET A 26 0.88 1.19 -1.74
CA MET A 26 0.97 0.28 -2.89
C MET A 26 0.80 1.05 -4.19
N ASN A 27 1.48 0.59 -5.24
CA ASN A 27 1.21 1.04 -6.61
C ASN A 27 -0.07 0.37 -7.16
N PRO A 28 -0.58 0.80 -8.34
CA PRO A 28 -1.79 0.22 -8.94
C PRO A 28 -1.70 -1.27 -9.26
N ASP A 29 -0.49 -1.81 -9.43
CA ASP A 29 -0.24 -3.25 -9.64
C ASP A 29 -0.28 -4.06 -8.34
N GLY A 30 -0.53 -3.39 -7.21
CA GLY A 30 -0.63 -4.01 -5.88
C GLY A 30 0.72 -4.34 -5.28
N ILE A 31 1.82 -3.78 -5.79
CA ILE A 31 3.15 -3.92 -5.21
C ILE A 31 3.31 -2.88 -4.11
N ILE A 32 3.75 -3.32 -2.93
CA ILE A 32 4.05 -2.43 -1.81
C ILE A 32 5.33 -1.66 -2.15
N ILE A 33 5.23 -0.33 -2.16
CA ILE A 33 6.34 0.58 -2.47
C ILE A 33 6.89 1.30 -1.22
N ALA A 34 6.14 1.32 -0.12
CA ALA A 34 6.62 1.78 1.18
C ALA A 34 5.84 1.07 2.30
N SER A 35 6.49 0.78 3.42
CA SER A 35 5.85 0.14 4.57
C SER A 35 6.59 0.42 5.87
N THR A 36 5.85 0.43 6.99
CA THR A 36 6.48 0.39 8.33
C THR A 36 7.15 -0.96 8.62
N GLN A 37 6.97 -1.96 7.75
CA GLN A 37 7.67 -3.25 7.74
C GLN A 37 8.49 -3.35 6.44
N PRO A 38 9.78 -2.97 6.45
CA PRO A 38 10.62 -2.89 5.24
C PRO A 38 10.67 -4.19 4.44
N GLU A 39 10.58 -5.35 5.11
CA GLU A 39 10.57 -6.68 4.50
C GLU A 39 9.37 -6.93 3.55
N ARG A 40 8.35 -6.07 3.60
CA ARG A 40 7.17 -6.16 2.72
C ARG A 40 7.32 -5.37 1.44
N ILE A 41 8.30 -4.46 1.34
CA ILE A 41 8.52 -3.65 0.13
C ILE A 41 8.88 -4.59 -1.03
N GLY A 42 8.27 -4.35 -2.19
CA GLY A 42 8.39 -5.20 -3.37
C GLY A 42 7.48 -6.45 -3.38
N THR A 43 6.76 -6.74 -2.29
CA THR A 43 5.81 -7.85 -2.27
C THR A 43 4.44 -7.47 -2.84
N PHE A 44 3.75 -8.46 -3.40
CA PHE A 44 2.40 -8.29 -3.97
C PHE A 44 1.31 -8.40 -2.89
N HIS A 45 0.35 -7.48 -2.93
CA HIS A 45 -0.80 -7.44 -2.04
C HIS A 45 -2.11 -7.53 -2.84
N LYS A 46 -2.67 -8.74 -2.94
CA LYS A 46 -3.91 -9.02 -3.69
C LYS A 46 -5.05 -8.04 -3.38
N GLY A 47 -5.31 -7.76 -2.10
CA GLY A 47 -6.39 -6.86 -1.70
C GLY A 47 -6.27 -5.44 -2.25
N ALA A 48 -5.04 -4.91 -2.37
CA ALA A 48 -4.84 -3.57 -2.92
C ALA A 48 -4.96 -3.56 -4.43
N ARG A 49 -4.47 -4.61 -5.10
CA ARG A 49 -4.70 -4.79 -6.53
C ARG A 49 -6.18 -4.88 -6.87
N ASP A 50 -6.96 -5.55 -6.05
CA ASP A 50 -8.41 -5.72 -6.27
C ASP A 50 -9.21 -4.43 -5.98
N ALA A 51 -8.71 -3.59 -5.06
CA ALA A 51 -9.30 -2.28 -4.74
C ALA A 51 -8.86 -1.15 -5.69
N ALA A 52 -7.81 -1.36 -6.49
CA ALA A 52 -7.28 -0.34 -7.37
C ALA A 52 -8.34 0.10 -8.42
N PRO A 53 -8.49 1.41 -8.67
CA PRO A 53 -9.45 1.93 -9.64
C PRO A 53 -9.21 1.34 -11.03
N GLY A 54 -10.29 1.00 -11.73
CA GLY A 54 -10.24 0.32 -13.03
C GLY A 54 -10.40 -1.20 -12.97
N ARG A 55 -10.35 -1.81 -11.78
CA ARG A 55 -10.86 -3.18 -11.57
C ARG A 55 -12.30 -3.13 -11.09
N ALA A 56 -13.21 -3.58 -11.96
CA ALA A 56 -14.59 -3.82 -11.59
C ALA A 56 -14.64 -4.96 -10.58
N THR A 57 -14.66 -4.65 -9.29
CA THR A 57 -15.22 -5.53 -8.27
C THR A 57 -16.74 -5.51 -8.47
N THR A 58 -17.23 -6.17 -9.53
CA THR A 58 -18.65 -6.53 -9.59
C THR A 58 -18.87 -7.57 -8.51
N CYS A 59 -19.18 -7.12 -7.30
CA CYS A 59 -19.80 -7.96 -6.30
C CYS A 59 -21.21 -8.25 -6.82
N ARG A 60 -21.39 -9.36 -7.54
CA ARG A 60 -22.72 -9.91 -7.80
C ARG A 60 -23.14 -10.59 -6.51
N CYS A 61 -23.93 -9.89 -5.71
CA CYS A 61 -24.76 -10.54 -4.71
C CYS A 61 -25.77 -11.39 -5.48
N GLY A 62 -25.59 -12.71 -5.43
CA GLY A 62 -26.60 -13.69 -5.81
C GLY A 62 -27.53 -13.96 -4.65
#